data_AF-A0A3B0WZF1-F1
#
_entry.id   AF-A0A3B0WZF1-F1
#
_cell.length_a   1.000
_cell.length_b   1.000
_cell.length_c   1.000
_cell.angle_alpha   90.00
_cell.angle_beta   90.00
_cell.angle_gamma   90.00
#
_symmetry.space_group_name_H-M   'P 1'
#
loop_
_entity.id
_entity.type
_entity.pdbx_description
1 polymer ?
#
loop_
_entity_poly.entity_id
_entity_poly.type
_entity_poly.pdbx_seq_one_letter_code
_entity_poly.pdbx_strand_id
1 'polypeptide(L)'
;MSKQEKQQLFQYVAEPLQARVSHYWQDWVAACELQTQELSQQKIIDPIDLSLMGKIWACSEFVAKTMIRNPQIWFELNKNKLLELNLLFDDYRQQLDSQLGQNGPINDIKLMQQLRLFRAQHMLRIAWRDLANLANTTETLCNLTDLAEACVDITLEQLYQDQCQQWGIPRNSRGEQQRLSVIGMGKLGGYELNFSSDIDLIFCFEEEGDMASSRIQTNSQFFTQLAQRFIKILNDITADGFVFRVDMRLRPYGQSGPLVMSHAGFEQYYQNQGRDWERYAMIKARIIGGDREKGQRVMEMLKPFVYRRYLDFGAFEAIRDMKALIDAEIRRKGNVHNIKLGSGGIREIEFIGQTFQLLRGGSDVQLQTRGILNVLKLLSNKKYLS
;
A
#
# COMPACT_ATOMS: atom_id res chain seq x y z
N MET A 1 -33.37 -20.21 -3.66
CA MET A 1 -33.28 -19.37 -4.89
C MET A 1 -34.46 -19.71 -5.79
N SER A 2 -35.29 -18.72 -6.11
CA SER A 2 -36.38 -18.84 -7.08
C SER A 2 -35.84 -19.04 -8.50
N LYS A 3 -36.68 -19.51 -9.42
CA LYS A 3 -36.31 -19.67 -10.84
C LYS A 3 -35.90 -18.33 -11.48
N GLN A 4 -36.53 -17.24 -11.06
CA GLN A 4 -36.26 -15.89 -11.56
C GLN A 4 -34.90 -15.35 -11.06
N GLU A 5 -34.60 -15.51 -9.77
CA GLU A 5 -33.29 -15.14 -9.21
C GLU A 5 -32.15 -15.91 -9.89
N LYS A 6 -32.36 -17.21 -10.13
CA LYS A 6 -31.38 -18.05 -10.84
C LYS A 6 -31.12 -17.55 -12.26
N GLN A 7 -32.18 -17.17 -12.98
CA GLN A 7 -32.08 -16.66 -14.34
C GLN A 7 -31.33 -15.31 -14.38
N GLN A 8 -31.58 -14.42 -13.41
CA GLN A 8 -30.87 -13.15 -13.31
C GLN A 8 -29.40 -13.34 -12.94
N LEU A 9 -29.11 -14.15 -11.91
CA LEU A 9 -27.75 -14.42 -11.44
C LEU A 9 -26.83 -14.98 -12.55
N PHE A 10 -27.38 -15.78 -13.46
CA PHE A 10 -26.60 -16.41 -14.54
C PHE A 10 -26.61 -15.65 -15.87
N GLN A 11 -27.30 -14.51 -15.95
CA GLN A 11 -27.47 -13.75 -17.20
C GLN A 11 -26.15 -13.43 -17.91
N TYR A 12 -25.09 -13.13 -17.15
CA TYR A 12 -23.74 -12.82 -17.68
C TYR A 12 -22.67 -13.84 -17.30
N VAL A 13 -23.08 -15.04 -16.87
CA VAL A 13 -22.17 -16.10 -16.40
C VAL A 13 -22.09 -17.22 -17.43
N ALA A 14 -20.90 -17.45 -17.97
CA ALA A 14 -20.63 -18.57 -18.87
C ALA A 14 -20.97 -19.91 -18.20
N GLU A 15 -21.57 -20.84 -18.95
CA GLU A 15 -22.05 -22.14 -18.45
C GLU A 15 -21.03 -22.89 -17.57
N PRO A 16 -19.73 -23.00 -17.92
CA PRO A 16 -18.75 -23.69 -17.08
C PRO A 16 -18.54 -23.08 -15.69
N LEU A 17 -18.90 -21.80 -15.50
CA LEU A 17 -18.73 -21.08 -14.24
C LEU A 17 -20.01 -21.02 -13.40
N GLN A 18 -21.16 -21.39 -13.97
CA GLN A 18 -22.46 -21.28 -13.28
C GLN A 18 -22.54 -22.16 -12.04
N ALA A 19 -21.97 -23.38 -12.08
CA ALA A 19 -21.93 -24.27 -10.92
C ALA A 19 -21.19 -23.63 -9.73
N ARG A 20 -20.05 -22.98 -10.00
CA ARG A 20 -19.26 -22.26 -8.99
C ARG A 20 -20.01 -21.07 -8.42
N VAL A 21 -20.62 -20.25 -9.27
CA VAL A 21 -21.43 -19.09 -8.83
C VAL A 21 -22.65 -19.56 -8.01
N SER A 22 -23.27 -20.68 -8.38
CA SER A 22 -24.36 -21.28 -7.62
C SER A 22 -23.93 -21.67 -6.21
N HIS A 23 -22.72 -22.22 -6.05
CA HIS A 23 -22.20 -22.59 -4.74
C HIS A 23 -21.93 -21.35 -3.88
N TYR A 24 -21.27 -20.33 -4.45
CA TYR A 24 -21.06 -19.06 -3.75
C TYR A 24 -22.36 -18.39 -3.30
N TRP A 25 -23.41 -18.46 -4.13
CA TRP A 25 -24.73 -17.95 -3.76
C TRP A 25 -25.33 -18.68 -2.56
N GLN A 26 -25.28 -20.01 -2.57
CA GLN A 26 -25.80 -20.82 -1.46
C GLN A 26 -25.05 -20.53 -0.16
N ASP A 27 -23.72 -20.48 -0.22
CA ASP A 27 -22.88 -20.20 0.95
C ASP A 27 -23.11 -18.77 1.47
N TRP A 28 -23.28 -17.79 0.58
CA TRP A 28 -23.53 -16.41 0.97
C TRP A 28 -24.89 -16.25 1.64
N VAL A 29 -25.93 -16.88 1.10
CA VAL A 29 -27.27 -16.88 1.71
C VAL A 29 -27.24 -17.54 3.08
N ALA A 30 -26.59 -18.70 3.22
CA ALA A 30 -26.45 -19.37 4.52
C ALA A 30 -25.68 -18.50 5.53
N ALA A 31 -24.62 -17.81 5.09
CA ALA A 31 -23.87 -16.90 5.94
C ALA A 31 -24.70 -15.68 6.37
N CYS A 32 -25.52 -15.14 5.47
CA CYS A 32 -26.48 -14.09 5.82
C CYS A 32 -27.45 -14.59 6.89
N GLU A 33 -28.07 -15.76 6.69
CA GLU A 33 -29.04 -16.37 7.62
C GLU A 33 -28.46 -16.54 9.04
N LEU A 34 -27.22 -17.02 9.14
CA LEU A 34 -26.53 -17.23 10.43
C LEU A 34 -26.23 -15.93 11.18
N GLN A 35 -25.91 -14.84 10.47
CA GLN A 35 -25.68 -13.53 11.09
C GLN A 35 -26.99 -12.80 11.42
N THR A 36 -28.13 -13.25 10.88
CA THR A 36 -29.43 -12.59 11.03
C THR A 36 -30.34 -13.18 12.11
N GLN A 37 -30.10 -12.80 13.37
CA GLN A 37 -31.24 -12.48 14.25
C GLN A 37 -31.71 -11.02 14.08
N GLU A 38 -30.86 -10.12 13.53
CA GLU A 38 -31.22 -8.69 13.32
C GLU A 38 -31.49 -8.27 11.86
N LEU A 39 -30.80 -8.80 10.83
CA LEU A 39 -31.10 -8.40 9.43
C LEU A 39 -32.24 -9.17 8.74
N SER A 40 -32.90 -10.10 9.43
CA SER A 40 -34.07 -10.85 8.89
C SER A 40 -35.28 -9.95 8.59
N GLN A 41 -35.31 -8.72 9.11
CA GLN A 41 -36.32 -7.71 8.79
C GLN A 41 -35.91 -6.76 7.66
N GLN A 42 -34.61 -6.65 7.36
CA GLN A 42 -34.17 -6.14 6.07
C GLN A 42 -34.32 -7.30 5.08
N LYS A 43 -35.53 -7.48 4.54
CA LYS A 43 -35.64 -8.09 3.20
C LYS A 43 -34.53 -7.46 2.35
N ILE A 44 -33.92 -8.24 1.47
CA ILE A 44 -32.98 -7.78 0.45
C ILE A 44 -33.71 -6.66 -0.36
N ILE A 45 -33.70 -5.41 0.13
CA ILE A 45 -34.72 -4.37 -0.20
C ILE A 45 -34.16 -3.30 -1.14
N ASP A 46 -32.85 -3.16 -1.26
CA ASP A 46 -32.31 -2.48 -2.43
C ASP A 46 -32.07 -3.51 -3.53
N PRO A 47 -32.42 -3.21 -4.80
CA PRO A 47 -32.29 -4.16 -5.89
C PRO A 47 -30.80 -4.46 -6.10
N ILE A 48 -30.33 -5.54 -5.48
CA ILE A 48 -29.07 -6.15 -5.84
C ILE A 48 -29.20 -6.53 -7.31
N ASP A 49 -28.35 -5.95 -8.16
CA ASP A 49 -28.21 -6.44 -9.52
C ASP A 49 -27.55 -7.82 -9.46
N LEU A 50 -28.40 -8.85 -9.36
CA LEU A 50 -27.97 -10.25 -9.32
C LEU A 50 -27.16 -10.62 -10.56
N SER A 51 -27.44 -10.00 -11.72
CA SER A 51 -26.71 -10.28 -12.94
C SER A 51 -25.26 -9.77 -12.85
N LEU A 52 -25.06 -8.58 -12.30
CA LEU A 52 -23.73 -8.03 -12.04
C LEU A 52 -23.00 -8.83 -10.95
N MET A 53 -23.67 -9.18 -9.86
CA MET A 53 -23.11 -10.01 -8.79
C MET A 53 -22.61 -11.35 -9.33
N GLY A 54 -23.44 -12.04 -10.12
CA GLY A 54 -23.08 -13.30 -10.74
C GLY A 54 -21.86 -13.19 -11.65
N LYS A 55 -21.79 -12.14 -12.48
CA LYS A 55 -20.61 -11.84 -13.30
C LYS A 55 -19.35 -11.64 -12.44
N ILE A 56 -19.43 -10.83 -11.41
CA ILE A 56 -18.29 -10.50 -10.54
C ILE A 56 -17.80 -11.74 -9.79
N TRP A 57 -18.71 -12.54 -9.23
CA TRP A 57 -18.36 -13.80 -8.56
C TRP A 57 -17.80 -14.85 -9.53
N ALA A 58 -18.26 -14.84 -10.79
CA ALA A 58 -17.66 -15.67 -11.82
C ALA A 58 -16.22 -15.23 -12.15
N CYS A 59 -15.88 -13.94 -12.02
CA CYS A 59 -14.54 -13.44 -12.29
C CYS A 59 -13.60 -13.48 -11.08
N SER A 60 -14.12 -13.38 -9.85
CA SER A 60 -13.32 -13.22 -8.65
C SER A 60 -13.86 -14.02 -7.47
N GLU A 61 -13.15 -15.10 -7.16
CA GLU A 61 -13.31 -15.86 -5.91
C GLU A 61 -13.03 -15.01 -4.66
N PHE A 62 -12.11 -14.03 -4.75
CA PHE A 62 -11.80 -13.14 -3.63
C PHE A 62 -13.02 -12.36 -3.15
N VAL A 63 -13.72 -11.69 -4.07
CA VAL A 63 -14.96 -10.96 -3.79
C VAL A 63 -16.02 -11.90 -3.20
N ALA A 64 -16.29 -13.04 -3.85
CA ALA A 64 -17.30 -14.00 -3.39
C ALA A 64 -17.00 -14.49 -1.96
N LYS A 65 -15.77 -14.95 -1.70
CA LYS A 65 -15.37 -15.44 -0.37
C LYS A 65 -15.37 -14.33 0.68
N THR A 66 -15.03 -13.09 0.31
CA THR A 66 -15.08 -11.97 1.26
C THR A 66 -16.52 -11.66 1.66
N MET A 67 -17.45 -11.68 0.70
CA MET A 67 -18.90 -11.52 0.96
C MET A 67 -19.47 -12.66 1.81
N ILE A 68 -19.10 -13.91 1.53
CA ILE A 68 -19.54 -15.08 2.31
C ILE A 68 -19.01 -15.01 3.74
N ARG A 69 -17.74 -14.63 3.91
CA ARG A 69 -17.10 -14.57 5.23
C ARG A 69 -17.63 -13.42 6.09
N ASN A 70 -17.93 -12.28 5.47
CA ASN A 70 -18.41 -11.08 6.15
C ASN A 70 -19.61 -10.46 5.39
N PRO A 71 -20.80 -11.09 5.42
CA PRO A 71 -21.98 -10.59 4.72
C PRO A 71 -22.33 -9.13 5.04
N GLN A 72 -22.10 -8.68 6.28
CA GLN A 72 -22.34 -7.31 6.72
C GLN A 72 -21.62 -6.25 5.85
N ILE A 73 -20.42 -6.55 5.35
CA ILE A 73 -19.64 -5.63 4.50
C ILE A 73 -20.44 -5.25 3.25
N TRP A 74 -21.13 -6.22 2.64
CA TRP A 74 -21.93 -5.97 1.44
C TRP A 74 -23.07 -4.99 1.73
N PHE A 75 -23.81 -5.24 2.82
CA PHE A 75 -24.94 -4.39 3.18
C PHE A 75 -24.49 -2.96 3.52
N GLU A 76 -23.37 -2.80 4.23
CA GLU A 76 -22.79 -1.49 4.52
C GLU A 76 -22.37 -0.74 3.24
N LEU A 77 -21.68 -1.43 2.32
CA LEU A 77 -21.23 -0.83 1.06
C LEU A 77 -22.42 -0.44 0.17
N ASN A 78 -23.46 -1.28 0.11
CA ASN A 78 -24.64 -1.04 -0.70
C ASN A 78 -25.51 0.09 -0.12
N LYS A 79 -25.83 0.02 1.18
CA LYS A 79 -26.66 1.03 1.87
C LYS A 79 -26.08 2.44 1.74
N ASN A 80 -24.76 2.56 1.79
CA ASN A 80 -24.06 3.84 1.70
C ASN A 80 -23.60 4.19 0.27
N LYS A 81 -23.99 3.39 -0.74
CA LYS A 81 -23.60 3.55 -2.16
C LYS A 81 -22.08 3.64 -2.40
N LEU A 82 -21.27 3.07 -1.50
CA LEU A 82 -19.81 3.15 -1.53
C LEU A 82 -19.20 2.41 -2.74
N LEU A 83 -19.95 1.47 -3.33
CA LEU A 83 -19.54 0.77 -4.55
C LEU A 83 -19.45 1.73 -5.76
N GLU A 84 -20.21 2.81 -5.77
CA GLU A 84 -20.27 3.78 -6.88
C GLU A 84 -19.25 4.92 -6.73
N LEU A 85 -18.75 5.16 -5.51
CA LEU A 85 -17.86 6.28 -5.23
C LEU A 85 -16.40 5.98 -5.56
N ASN A 86 -15.67 6.97 -6.06
CA ASN A 86 -14.21 6.95 -6.06
C ASN A 86 -13.73 7.59 -4.76
N LEU A 87 -13.20 6.79 -3.83
CA LEU A 87 -12.69 7.27 -2.55
C LEU A 87 -11.20 7.58 -2.67
N LEU A 88 -10.78 8.71 -2.13
CA LEU A 88 -9.40 9.16 -2.08
C LEU A 88 -8.82 8.99 -0.67
N PHE A 89 -7.53 9.28 -0.52
CA PHE A 89 -6.81 9.20 0.76
C PHE A 89 -7.59 9.82 1.95
N ASP A 90 -8.10 11.05 1.80
CA ASP A 90 -8.79 11.74 2.90
C ASP A 90 -10.10 11.05 3.31
N ASP A 91 -10.84 10.47 2.35
CA ASP A 91 -12.05 9.70 2.62
C ASP A 91 -11.73 8.46 3.47
N TYR A 92 -10.71 7.71 3.07
CA TYR A 92 -10.26 6.53 3.81
C TYR A 92 -9.75 6.89 5.20
N ARG A 93 -8.95 7.95 5.29
CA ARG A 93 -8.40 8.44 6.56
C ARG A 93 -9.51 8.82 7.51
N GLN A 94 -10.50 9.60 7.05
CA GLN A 94 -11.63 10.02 7.87
C GLN A 94 -12.51 8.84 8.33
N GLN A 95 -12.80 7.90 7.43
CA GLN A 95 -13.59 6.71 7.76
C GLN A 95 -12.87 5.83 8.78
N LEU A 96 -11.55 5.60 8.60
CA LEU A 96 -10.77 4.78 9.51
C LEU A 96 -10.61 5.43 10.89
N ASP A 97 -10.33 6.74 10.93
CA ASP A 97 -10.23 7.48 12.19
C ASP A 97 -11.56 7.42 12.97
N SER A 98 -12.68 7.61 12.27
CA SER A 98 -14.03 7.48 12.86
C SER A 98 -14.31 6.07 13.38
N GLN A 99 -13.86 5.03 12.67
CA GLN A 99 -14.06 3.63 13.05
C GLN A 99 -13.24 3.23 14.28
N LEU A 100 -11.99 3.68 14.38
CA LEU A 100 -11.12 3.35 15.50
C LEU A 100 -11.48 4.16 16.75
N GLY A 101 -11.88 5.42 16.58
CA GLY A 101 -12.15 6.35 17.68
C GLY A 101 -10.90 6.64 18.52
N GLN A 102 -11.06 7.45 19.57
CA GLN A 102 -10.00 7.74 20.54
C GLN A 102 -10.52 7.51 21.95
N ASN A 103 -10.47 6.27 22.45
CA ASN A 103 -10.95 5.95 23.80
C ASN A 103 -10.01 4.97 24.52
N GLY A 104 -9.04 5.55 25.23
CA GLY A 104 -8.18 4.84 26.18
C GLY A 104 -7.03 4.05 25.54
N PRO A 105 -6.33 3.23 26.35
CA PRO A 105 -5.18 2.46 25.90
C PRO A 105 -5.54 1.52 24.75
N ILE A 106 -4.64 1.41 23.78
CA ILE A 106 -4.86 0.59 22.58
C ILE A 106 -4.78 -0.90 22.94
N ASN A 107 -5.85 -1.63 22.61
CA ASN A 107 -5.83 -3.08 22.57
C ASN A 107 -5.40 -3.54 21.17
N ASP A 108 -4.18 -4.07 21.05
CA ASP A 108 -3.60 -4.53 19.79
C ASP A 108 -4.49 -5.54 19.05
N ILE A 109 -5.15 -6.47 19.77
CA ILE A 109 -6.01 -7.48 19.15
C ILE A 109 -7.22 -6.81 18.50
N LYS A 110 -7.87 -5.87 19.22
CA LYS A 110 -9.03 -5.14 18.70
C LYS A 110 -8.64 -4.25 17.51
N LEU A 111 -7.52 -3.54 17.62
CA LEU A 111 -6.98 -2.72 16.53
C LEU A 111 -6.69 -3.56 15.28
N MET A 112 -6.07 -4.74 15.46
CA MET A 112 -5.81 -5.68 14.38
C MET A 112 -7.09 -6.14 13.69
N GLN A 113 -8.13 -6.48 14.45
CA GLN A 113 -9.44 -6.87 13.91
C GLN A 113 -10.09 -5.75 13.11
N GLN A 114 -10.16 -4.54 13.68
CA GLN A 114 -10.77 -3.38 13.03
C GLN A 114 -10.08 -3.01 11.71
N LEU A 115 -8.74 -2.99 11.69
CA LEU A 115 -7.97 -2.70 10.47
C LEU A 115 -8.16 -3.76 9.39
N ARG A 116 -8.23 -5.05 9.76
CA ARG A 116 -8.46 -6.15 8.81
C ARG A 116 -9.86 -6.10 8.21
N LEU A 117 -10.86 -5.77 9.02
CA LEU A 117 -12.23 -5.58 8.55
C LEU A 117 -12.33 -4.39 7.58
N PHE A 118 -11.74 -3.25 7.94
CA PHE A 118 -11.68 -2.05 7.10
C PHE A 118 -11.00 -2.34 5.76
N ARG A 119 -9.85 -3.02 5.80
CA ARG A 119 -9.14 -3.46 4.59
C ARG A 119 -9.99 -4.42 3.78
N ALA A 120 -10.65 -5.40 4.38
CA ALA A 120 -11.51 -6.34 3.65
C ALA A 120 -12.67 -5.62 2.94
N GLN A 121 -13.31 -4.67 3.62
CA GLN A 121 -14.40 -3.86 3.08
C GLN A 121 -13.96 -3.07 1.85
N HIS A 122 -12.85 -2.34 1.95
CA HIS A 122 -12.42 -1.50 0.84
C HIS A 122 -11.70 -2.27 -0.27
N MET A 123 -11.05 -3.39 0.02
CA MET A 123 -10.53 -4.27 -1.02
C MET A 123 -11.66 -4.91 -1.83
N LEU A 124 -12.77 -5.29 -1.19
CA LEU A 124 -13.98 -5.73 -1.88
C LEU A 124 -14.54 -4.61 -2.76
N ARG A 125 -14.70 -3.40 -2.20
CA ARG A 125 -15.18 -2.21 -2.93
C ARG A 125 -14.35 -1.93 -4.18
N ILE A 126 -13.03 -1.91 -4.06
CA ILE A 126 -12.11 -1.64 -5.17
C ILE A 126 -12.20 -2.75 -6.23
N ALA A 127 -12.17 -4.03 -5.81
CA ALA A 127 -12.31 -5.17 -6.73
C ALA A 127 -13.66 -5.17 -7.46
N TRP A 128 -14.74 -4.82 -6.75
CA TRP A 128 -16.06 -4.69 -7.34
C TRP A 128 -16.08 -3.62 -8.44
N ARG A 129 -15.54 -2.43 -8.17
CA ARG A 129 -15.46 -1.33 -9.14
C ARG A 129 -14.67 -1.69 -10.39
N ASP A 130 -13.52 -2.34 -10.21
CA ASP A 130 -12.68 -2.81 -11.31
C ASP A 130 -13.45 -3.82 -12.20
N LEU A 131 -14.03 -4.86 -11.61
CA LEU A 131 -14.76 -5.91 -12.33
C LEU A 131 -16.10 -5.47 -12.92
N ALA A 132 -16.71 -4.44 -12.34
CA ALA A 132 -17.92 -3.79 -12.84
C ALA A 132 -17.62 -2.73 -13.92
N ASN A 133 -16.35 -2.50 -14.28
CA ASN A 133 -15.91 -1.42 -15.18
C ASN A 133 -16.34 0.00 -14.70
N LEU A 134 -16.44 0.20 -13.39
CA LEU A 134 -16.72 1.50 -12.77
C LEU A 134 -15.45 2.32 -12.50
N ALA A 135 -14.29 1.65 -12.48
CA ALA A 135 -12.97 2.25 -12.32
C ALA A 135 -12.04 1.73 -13.42
N ASN A 136 -11.18 2.60 -13.95
CA ASN A 136 -10.10 2.16 -14.84
C ASN A 136 -8.88 1.71 -14.00
N THR A 137 -7.91 1.05 -14.65
CA THR A 137 -6.72 0.52 -13.96
C THR A 137 -5.96 1.58 -13.17
N THR A 138 -5.81 2.81 -13.68
CA THR A 138 -5.11 3.88 -12.94
C THR A 138 -5.86 4.24 -11.66
N GLU A 139 -7.18 4.39 -11.72
CA GLU A 139 -8.00 4.63 -10.53
C GLU A 139 -7.91 3.48 -9.53
N THR A 140 -8.00 2.23 -9.98
CA THR A 140 -7.87 1.03 -9.14
C THR A 140 -6.52 1.03 -8.40
N LEU A 141 -5.41 1.31 -9.09
CA LEU A 141 -4.08 1.36 -8.47
C LEU A 141 -3.97 2.51 -7.45
N CYS A 142 -4.50 3.70 -7.78
CA CYS A 142 -4.50 4.83 -6.85
C CYS A 142 -5.36 4.54 -5.61
N ASN A 143 -6.56 3.97 -5.75
CA ASN A 143 -7.41 3.60 -4.63
C ASN A 143 -6.75 2.56 -3.71
N LEU A 144 -5.99 1.62 -4.27
CA LEU A 144 -5.22 0.65 -3.48
C LEU A 144 -4.09 1.33 -2.71
N THR A 145 -3.37 2.26 -3.34
CA THR A 145 -2.35 3.09 -2.69
C THR A 145 -2.96 3.93 -1.57
N ASP A 146 -4.04 4.67 -1.84
CA ASP A 146 -4.69 5.55 -0.87
C ASP A 146 -5.22 4.79 0.35
N LEU A 147 -5.80 3.60 0.13
CA LEU A 147 -6.21 2.70 1.22
C LEU A 147 -5.00 2.29 2.09
N ALA A 148 -3.89 1.89 1.46
CA ALA A 148 -2.69 1.51 2.18
C ALA A 148 -2.10 2.68 2.99
N GLU A 149 -2.06 3.89 2.40
CA GLU A 149 -1.57 5.08 3.08
C GLU A 149 -2.43 5.48 4.27
N ALA A 150 -3.76 5.45 4.14
CA ALA A 150 -4.66 5.74 5.25
C ALA A 150 -4.47 4.74 6.40
N CYS A 151 -4.33 3.44 6.09
CA CYS A 151 -4.03 2.42 7.10
C CYS A 151 -2.68 2.66 7.78
N VAL A 152 -1.64 3.03 7.02
CA VAL A 152 -0.30 3.35 7.58
C VAL A 152 -0.37 4.58 8.49
N ASP A 153 -0.96 5.67 8.02
CA ASP A 153 -0.98 6.95 8.73
C ASP A 153 -1.73 6.87 10.05
N ILE A 154 -2.97 6.38 10.02
CA ILE A 154 -3.82 6.27 11.22
C ILE A 154 -3.26 5.25 12.22
N THR A 155 -2.78 4.09 11.75
CA THR A 155 -2.22 3.08 12.67
C THR A 155 -0.99 3.63 13.37
N LEU A 156 -0.10 4.32 12.66
CA LEU A 156 1.09 4.93 13.27
C LEU A 156 0.70 6.01 14.29
N GLU A 157 -0.28 6.85 13.96
CA GLU A 157 -0.77 7.90 14.86
C GLU A 157 -1.32 7.34 16.17
N GLN A 158 -2.20 6.33 16.10
CA GLN A 158 -2.80 5.67 17.27
C GLN A 158 -1.73 5.02 18.16
N LEU A 159 -0.81 4.25 17.54
CA LEU A 159 0.26 3.58 18.28
C LEU A 159 1.26 4.58 18.90
N TYR A 160 1.54 5.68 18.21
CA TYR A 160 2.40 6.74 18.72
C TYR A 160 1.78 7.40 19.96
N GLN A 161 0.49 7.75 19.90
CA GLN A 161 -0.23 8.35 21.02
C GLN A 161 -0.25 7.43 22.24
N ASP A 162 -0.60 6.15 22.05
CA ASP A 162 -0.61 5.14 23.11
C ASP A 162 0.78 4.95 23.75
N GLN A 163 1.82 4.87 22.92
CA GLN A 163 3.19 4.71 23.39
C GLN A 163 3.69 5.97 24.13
N CYS A 164 3.27 7.17 23.70
CA CYS A 164 3.57 8.42 24.41
C CYS A 164 2.91 8.47 25.80
N GLN A 165 1.68 7.97 25.95
CA GLN A 165 1.03 7.87 27.26
C GLN A 165 1.80 6.93 28.20
N GLN A 166 2.38 5.86 27.65
CA GLN A 166 3.11 4.87 28.44
C GLN A 166 4.53 5.30 28.83
N TRP A 167 5.26 5.96 27.93
CA TRP A 167 6.71 6.20 28.08
C TRP A 167 7.12 7.67 28.05
N GLY A 168 6.17 8.58 27.83
CA GLY A 168 6.44 10.00 27.60
C GLY A 168 6.65 10.33 26.12
N ILE A 169 6.64 11.63 25.82
CA ILE A 169 6.76 12.16 24.46
C ILE A 169 8.25 12.25 24.09
N PRO A 170 8.68 11.63 22.97
CA PRO A 170 10.05 11.81 22.47
C PRO A 170 10.30 13.26 22.08
N ARG A 171 11.41 13.81 22.55
CA ARG A 171 11.83 15.20 22.31
C ARG A 171 13.29 15.24 21.91
N ASN A 172 13.69 16.25 21.15
CA ASN A 172 15.12 16.52 20.92
C ASN A 172 15.71 17.33 22.08
N SER A 173 17.00 17.66 22.00
CA SER A 173 17.72 18.48 22.98
C SER A 173 17.12 19.87 23.21
N ARG A 174 16.35 20.39 22.25
CA ARG A 174 15.63 21.67 22.33
C ARG A 174 14.24 21.54 22.97
N GLY A 175 13.84 20.34 23.35
CA GLY A 175 12.50 20.06 23.89
C GLY A 175 11.40 19.99 22.83
N GLU A 176 11.74 20.00 21.53
CA GLU A 176 10.77 19.89 20.44
C GLU A 176 10.36 18.44 20.26
N GLN A 177 9.05 18.20 20.15
CA GLN A 177 8.50 16.87 19.96
C GLN A 177 9.02 16.24 18.66
N GLN A 178 9.42 14.98 18.74
CA GLN A 178 9.83 14.16 17.62
C GLN A 178 8.72 13.19 17.25
N ARG A 179 8.59 12.87 15.97
CA ARG A 179 7.64 11.89 15.45
C ARG A 179 8.35 11.05 14.40
N LEU A 180 7.84 9.85 14.18
CA LEU A 180 8.29 8.99 13.09
C LEU A 180 7.67 9.47 11.78
N SER A 181 8.45 9.44 10.70
CA SER A 181 8.00 9.60 9.32
C SER A 181 8.13 8.27 8.58
N VAL A 182 7.16 8.00 7.71
CA VAL A 182 7.14 6.78 6.89
C VAL A 182 7.35 7.11 5.43
N ILE A 183 8.38 6.53 4.83
CA ILE A 183 8.66 6.61 3.40
C ILE A 183 8.08 5.37 2.74
N GLY A 184 7.10 5.57 1.86
CA GLY A 184 6.59 4.54 0.95
C GLY A 184 7.51 4.41 -0.26
N MET A 185 7.90 3.18 -0.57
CA MET A 185 8.83 2.84 -1.64
C MET A 185 8.12 2.06 -2.76
N GLY A 186 8.83 1.81 -3.86
CA GLY A 186 8.36 0.93 -4.92
C GLY A 186 6.97 1.33 -5.45
N LYS A 187 6.08 0.36 -5.59
CA LYS A 187 4.72 0.59 -6.12
C LYS A 187 3.87 1.49 -5.23
N LEU A 188 4.05 1.42 -3.91
CA LEU A 188 3.34 2.28 -2.98
C LEU A 188 3.68 3.74 -3.22
N GLY A 189 4.97 4.09 -3.19
CA GLY A 189 5.42 5.45 -3.43
C GLY A 189 5.17 5.95 -4.87
N GLY A 190 5.03 5.02 -5.82
CA GLY A 190 4.69 5.30 -7.22
C GLY A 190 3.20 5.52 -7.54
N TYR A 191 2.28 5.36 -6.58
CA TYR A 191 0.82 5.30 -6.82
C TYR A 191 0.39 4.14 -7.74
N GLU A 192 1.04 2.99 -7.60
CA GLU A 192 0.92 1.84 -8.51
C GLU A 192 0.68 0.54 -7.76
N LEU A 193 0.12 0.60 -6.55
CA LEU A 193 -0.08 -0.57 -5.71
C LEU A 193 -1.11 -1.54 -6.35
N ASN A 194 -0.75 -2.82 -6.43
CA ASN A 194 -1.62 -3.89 -6.93
C ASN A 194 -2.30 -4.64 -5.76
N PHE A 195 -3.39 -5.37 -6.04
CA PHE A 195 -4.17 -6.15 -5.05
C PHE A 195 -3.38 -7.07 -4.10
N SER A 196 -2.26 -7.63 -4.56
CA SER A 196 -1.41 -8.56 -3.80
C SER A 196 0.00 -8.01 -3.53
N SER A 197 0.16 -6.68 -3.56
CA SER A 197 1.46 -6.07 -3.29
C SER A 197 1.80 -6.10 -1.82
N ASP A 198 3.07 -6.33 -1.53
CA ASP A 198 3.66 -5.93 -0.25
C ASP A 198 3.78 -4.39 -0.23
N ILE A 199 3.78 -3.79 0.96
CA ILE A 199 4.10 -2.38 1.15
C ILE A 199 5.56 -2.24 1.57
N ASP A 200 6.36 -1.65 0.69
CA ASP A 200 7.77 -1.38 0.93
C ASP A 200 7.91 -0.08 1.73
N LEU A 201 8.41 -0.15 2.97
CA LEU A 201 8.48 0.99 3.88
C LEU A 201 9.92 1.25 4.38
N ILE A 202 10.21 2.52 4.66
CA ILE A 202 11.39 2.93 5.42
C ILE A 202 10.94 3.92 6.51
N PHE A 203 11.50 3.79 7.71
CA PHE A 203 11.18 4.67 8.83
C PHE A 203 12.34 5.61 9.14
N CYS A 204 12.01 6.88 9.34
CA CYS A 204 12.96 7.88 9.80
C CYS A 204 12.35 8.80 10.85
N PHE A 205 13.20 9.49 11.58
CA PHE A 205 12.82 10.57 12.50
C PHE A 205 13.88 11.67 12.43
N GLU A 206 13.55 12.88 12.86
CA GLU A 206 14.42 14.03 12.64
C GLU A 206 15.69 13.97 13.50
N GLU A 207 15.53 14.04 14.82
CA GLU A 207 16.64 14.19 15.76
C GLU A 207 16.59 13.20 16.92
N GLU A 208 17.79 12.82 17.38
CA GLU A 208 17.94 12.10 18.63
C GLU A 208 17.64 12.97 19.84
N GLY A 209 17.40 12.30 20.96
CA GLY A 209 17.18 12.93 22.24
C GLY A 209 16.96 11.91 23.34
N ASP A 210 17.10 12.39 24.57
CA ASP A 210 16.91 11.57 25.76
C ASP A 210 15.44 11.52 26.15
N MET A 211 15.00 10.33 26.53
CA MET A 211 13.65 10.08 27.03
C MET A 211 13.64 10.20 28.56
N ALA A 212 12.56 10.73 29.11
CA ALA A 212 12.38 10.80 30.58
C ALA A 212 12.09 9.43 31.23
N SER A 213 12.00 8.36 30.43
CA SER A 213 11.69 6.99 30.88
C SER A 213 12.95 6.23 31.26
N SER A 214 12.89 5.43 32.33
CA SER A 214 14.00 4.56 32.73
C SER A 214 14.16 3.33 31.83
N ARG A 215 13.11 2.94 31.09
CA ARG A 215 13.11 1.75 30.21
C ARG A 215 13.42 2.06 28.75
N ILE A 216 13.01 3.23 28.29
CA ILE A 216 13.31 3.73 26.94
C ILE A 216 14.10 5.00 27.17
N GLN A 217 15.38 4.98 26.82
CA GLN A 217 16.31 6.05 27.16
C GLN A 217 16.53 7.00 25.99
N THR A 218 16.29 6.56 24.75
CA THR A 218 16.54 7.35 23.53
C THR A 218 15.35 7.35 22.58
N ASN A 219 15.29 8.38 21.72
CA ASN A 219 14.30 8.45 20.63
C ASN A 219 14.43 7.25 19.68
N SER A 220 15.65 6.81 19.32
CA SER A 220 15.85 5.59 18.54
C SER A 220 15.20 4.35 19.16
N GLN A 221 15.34 4.14 20.47
CA GLN A 221 14.71 3.01 21.16
C GLN A 221 13.18 3.13 21.14
N PHE A 222 12.65 4.33 21.40
CA PHE A 222 11.21 4.61 21.33
C PHE A 222 10.65 4.26 19.94
N PHE A 223 11.25 4.81 18.90
CA PHE A 223 10.78 4.63 17.53
C PHE A 223 11.01 3.21 17.00
N THR A 224 12.05 2.50 17.46
CA THR A 224 12.25 1.08 17.12
C THR A 224 11.11 0.23 17.66
N GLN A 225 10.71 0.42 18.92
CA GLN A 225 9.59 -0.33 19.51
C GLN A 225 8.25 0.01 18.83
N LEU A 226 8.03 1.30 18.53
CA LEU A 226 6.85 1.76 17.81
C LEU A 226 6.76 1.10 16.42
N ALA A 227 7.87 1.09 15.67
CA ALA A 227 7.96 0.49 14.36
C ALA A 227 7.73 -1.04 14.40
N GLN A 228 8.27 -1.74 15.40
CA GLN A 228 8.05 -3.18 15.58
C GLN A 228 6.58 -3.50 15.85
N ARG A 229 5.94 -2.74 16.76
CA ARG A 229 4.51 -2.89 17.06
C ARG A 229 3.66 -2.58 15.83
N PHE A 230 3.96 -1.49 15.12
CA PHE A 230 3.30 -1.11 13.88
C PHE A 230 3.36 -2.23 12.81
N ILE A 231 4.55 -2.78 12.55
CA ILE A 231 4.73 -3.88 11.59
C ILE A 231 3.89 -5.08 12.00
N LYS A 232 3.92 -5.46 13.29
CA LYS A 232 3.12 -6.56 13.82
C LYS A 232 1.63 -6.38 13.54
N ILE A 233 1.08 -5.21 13.84
CA ILE A 233 -0.34 -4.90 13.67
C ILE A 233 -0.78 -5.07 12.21
N LEU A 234 0.03 -4.59 11.25
CA LEU A 234 -0.30 -4.68 9.82
C LEU A 234 -0.04 -6.07 9.20
N ASN A 235 1.08 -6.70 9.56
CA ASN A 235 1.64 -7.85 8.84
C ASN A 235 1.20 -9.22 9.37
N ASP A 236 1.03 -9.37 10.69
CA ASP A 236 0.76 -10.69 11.29
C ASP A 236 -0.55 -11.29 10.78
N ILE A 237 -0.57 -12.59 10.53
CA ILE A 237 -1.78 -13.28 10.09
C ILE A 237 -2.58 -13.69 11.33
N THR A 238 -3.81 -13.18 11.45
CA THR A 238 -4.79 -13.60 12.46
C THR A 238 -5.89 -14.43 11.81
N ALA A 239 -6.91 -14.81 12.58
CA ALA A 239 -8.13 -15.39 12.01
C ALA A 239 -8.68 -14.50 10.88
N ASP A 240 -8.67 -13.18 11.06
CA ASP A 240 -9.15 -12.16 10.12
C ASP A 240 -8.19 -11.84 8.97
N GLY A 241 -7.09 -12.59 8.85
CA GLY A 241 -6.06 -12.38 7.83
C GLY A 241 -5.04 -11.33 8.27
N PHE A 242 -4.65 -10.44 7.36
CA PHE A 242 -3.66 -9.39 7.58
C PHE A 242 -4.12 -8.10 6.88
N VAL A 243 -3.53 -6.96 7.25
CA VAL A 243 -3.83 -5.67 6.61
C VAL A 243 -3.00 -5.55 5.33
N PHE A 244 -1.67 -5.47 5.50
CA PHE A 244 -0.69 -5.48 4.42
C PHE A 244 0.56 -6.23 4.86
N ARG A 245 1.19 -6.94 3.92
CA ARG A 245 2.52 -7.48 4.15
C ARG A 245 3.52 -6.34 4.08
N VAL A 246 4.37 -6.20 5.08
CA VAL A 246 5.32 -5.08 5.18
C VAL A 246 6.72 -5.56 4.83
N ASP A 247 7.35 -4.88 3.87
CA ASP A 247 8.75 -5.11 3.49
C ASP A 247 9.63 -3.93 3.89
N MET A 248 10.63 -4.21 4.73
CA MET A 248 11.58 -3.22 5.25
C MET A 248 12.97 -3.33 4.62
N ARG A 249 13.15 -4.14 3.55
CA ARG A 249 14.47 -4.47 3.00
C ARG A 249 15.15 -3.33 2.25
N LEU A 250 14.41 -2.31 1.83
CA LEU A 250 14.93 -1.14 1.12
C LEU A 250 15.53 -0.08 2.04
N ARG A 251 15.45 -0.24 3.37
CA ARG A 251 16.06 0.69 4.32
C ARG A 251 17.60 0.66 4.25
N PRO A 252 18.29 1.72 4.66
CA PRO A 252 19.75 1.73 4.77
C PRO A 252 20.33 0.49 5.46
N TYR A 253 21.40 -0.07 4.90
CA TYR A 253 22.02 -1.33 5.32
C TYR A 253 21.12 -2.58 5.20
N GLY A 254 19.96 -2.47 4.57
CA GLY A 254 19.04 -3.58 4.33
C GLY A 254 18.57 -4.26 5.62
N GLN A 255 18.47 -5.59 5.62
CA GLN A 255 18.00 -6.37 6.77
C GLN A 255 18.90 -6.25 8.00
N SER A 256 20.18 -5.99 7.82
CA SER A 256 21.17 -5.84 8.90
C SER A 256 21.19 -4.42 9.49
N GLY A 257 20.49 -3.48 8.86
CA GLY A 257 20.39 -2.10 9.32
C GLY A 257 19.41 -1.89 10.47
N PRO A 258 19.52 -0.75 11.17
CA PRO A 258 18.55 -0.37 12.18
C PRO A 258 17.15 -0.24 11.52
N LEU A 259 16.10 -0.52 12.28
CA LEU A 259 14.73 -0.48 11.77
C LEU A 259 14.26 0.95 11.49
N VAL A 260 14.74 1.89 12.30
CA VAL A 260 14.50 3.33 12.21
C VAL A 260 15.84 4.04 12.17
N MET A 261 15.91 5.19 11.51
CA MET A 261 17.16 5.95 11.42
C MET A 261 16.90 7.46 11.46
N SER A 262 17.76 8.21 12.15
CA SER A 262 17.67 9.67 12.21
C SER A 262 17.98 10.31 10.86
N HIS A 263 17.57 11.57 10.63
CA HIS A 263 17.90 12.28 9.39
C HIS A 263 19.43 12.39 9.19
N ALA A 264 20.18 12.66 10.25
CA ALA A 264 21.65 12.67 10.21
C ALA A 264 22.23 11.31 9.80
N GLY A 265 21.66 10.21 10.30
CA GLY A 265 22.07 8.86 9.90
C GLY A 265 21.80 8.57 8.42
N PHE A 266 20.65 9.03 7.91
CA PHE A 266 20.32 8.95 6.49
C PHE A 266 21.32 9.73 5.64
N GLU A 267 21.62 10.97 6.04
CA GLU A 267 22.59 11.83 5.35
C GLU A 267 23.93 11.12 5.24
N GLN A 268 24.46 10.65 6.38
CA GLN A 268 25.73 9.97 6.45
C GLN A 268 25.76 8.70 5.61
N TYR A 269 24.69 7.90 5.62
CA TYR A 269 24.61 6.68 4.82
C TYR A 269 24.63 6.98 3.33
N TYR A 270 23.72 7.83 2.85
CA TYR A 270 23.58 8.07 1.42
C TYR A 270 24.72 8.89 0.81
N GLN A 271 25.40 9.73 1.61
CA GLN A 271 26.62 10.41 1.17
C GLN A 271 27.81 9.46 1.02
N ASN A 272 27.98 8.50 1.94
CA ASN A 272 29.21 7.71 2.02
C ASN A 272 29.10 6.29 1.44
N GLN A 273 27.91 5.67 1.51
CA GLN A 273 27.71 4.25 1.24
C GLN A 273 26.56 3.96 0.27
N GLY A 274 25.80 5.00 -0.14
CA GLY A 274 24.65 4.84 -1.01
C GLY A 274 25.02 4.27 -2.38
N ARG A 275 24.39 3.17 -2.75
CA ARG A 275 24.65 2.39 -3.98
C ARG A 275 23.77 2.86 -5.13
N ASP A 276 24.22 2.63 -6.37
CA ASP A 276 23.48 3.09 -7.55
C ASP A 276 22.09 2.48 -7.70
N TRP A 277 21.89 1.22 -7.29
CA TRP A 277 20.57 0.61 -7.27
C TRP A 277 19.64 1.26 -6.22
N GLU A 278 20.18 1.83 -5.16
CA GLU A 278 19.37 2.58 -4.17
C GLU A 278 18.89 3.89 -4.76
N ARG A 279 19.67 4.54 -5.66
CA ARG A 279 19.18 5.69 -6.43
C ARG A 279 17.96 5.31 -7.26
N TYR A 280 18.02 4.18 -7.95
CA TYR A 280 16.90 3.63 -8.72
C TYR A 280 15.66 3.41 -7.83
N ALA A 281 15.82 2.74 -6.69
CA ALA A 281 14.72 2.50 -5.76
C ALA A 281 14.10 3.81 -5.20
N MET A 282 14.94 4.80 -4.90
CA MET A 282 14.53 6.07 -4.30
C MET A 282 13.80 7.02 -5.26
N ILE A 283 13.77 6.73 -6.58
CA ILE A 283 12.93 7.49 -7.53
C ILE A 283 11.47 7.49 -7.10
N LYS A 284 10.97 6.34 -6.64
CA LYS A 284 9.57 6.19 -6.22
C LYS A 284 9.34 6.57 -4.75
N ALA A 285 10.37 6.91 -3.98
CA ALA A 285 10.23 7.21 -2.56
C ALA A 285 9.35 8.46 -2.31
N ARG A 286 8.39 8.36 -1.38
CA ARG A 286 7.54 9.47 -0.93
C ARG A 286 7.14 9.31 0.54
N ILE A 287 6.94 10.42 1.25
CA ILE A 287 6.33 10.38 2.58
C ILE A 287 4.84 10.03 2.48
N ILE A 288 4.44 8.99 3.21
CA ILE A 288 3.07 8.46 3.18
C ILE A 288 2.35 8.52 4.53
N GLY A 289 3.08 8.77 5.62
CA GLY A 289 2.47 8.85 6.95
C GLY A 289 3.42 9.34 8.03
N GLY A 290 2.85 9.62 9.20
CA GLY A 290 3.58 10.18 10.33
C GLY A 290 3.89 11.66 10.15
N ASP A 291 5.10 12.10 10.53
CA ASP A 291 5.49 13.51 10.36
C ASP A 291 5.85 13.82 8.91
N ARG A 292 4.88 14.36 8.18
CA ARG A 292 5.04 14.68 6.76
C ARG A 292 5.97 15.85 6.51
N GLU A 293 5.97 16.86 7.38
CA GLU A 293 6.81 18.04 7.23
C GLU A 293 8.28 17.70 7.43
N LYS A 294 8.61 17.05 8.55
CA LYS A 294 9.99 16.64 8.84
C LYS A 294 10.46 15.56 7.85
N GLY A 295 9.60 14.61 7.49
CA GLY A 295 9.90 13.62 6.47
C GLY A 295 10.20 14.25 5.11
N GLN A 296 9.53 15.33 4.73
CA GLN A 296 9.81 16.00 3.46
C GLN A 296 11.23 16.60 3.42
N ARG A 297 11.78 17.04 4.57
CA ARG A 297 13.17 17.52 4.67
C ARG A 297 14.18 16.42 4.33
N VAL A 298 13.95 15.17 4.76
CA VAL A 298 14.83 14.05 4.38
C VAL A 298 14.73 13.76 2.88
N MET A 299 13.54 13.85 2.29
CA MET A 299 13.38 13.65 0.84
C MET A 299 14.11 14.72 0.02
N GLU A 300 14.11 15.96 0.48
CA GLU A 300 14.85 17.07 -0.14
C GLU A 300 16.36 16.87 -0.03
N MET A 301 16.83 16.47 1.16
CA MET A 301 18.24 16.14 1.39
C MET A 301 18.73 14.99 0.50
N LEU A 302 17.90 13.98 0.23
CA LEU A 302 18.24 12.84 -0.61
C LEU A 302 18.08 13.12 -2.11
N LYS A 303 17.47 14.25 -2.49
CA LYS A 303 17.23 14.60 -3.89
C LYS A 303 18.52 14.64 -4.74
N PRO A 304 19.64 15.22 -4.28
CA PRO A 304 20.91 15.19 -5.03
C PRO A 304 21.52 13.79 -5.13
N PHE A 305 21.23 12.91 -4.16
CA PHE A 305 21.59 11.50 -4.25
C PHE A 305 20.79 10.81 -5.38
N VAL A 306 19.48 10.99 -5.44
CA VAL A 306 18.68 10.34 -6.50
C VAL A 306 18.97 10.91 -7.89
N TYR A 307 18.96 12.24 -8.01
CA TYR A 307 18.99 12.96 -9.28
C TYR A 307 20.29 13.76 -9.45
N ARG A 308 21.36 13.07 -9.88
CA ARG A 308 22.66 13.69 -10.14
C ARG A 308 22.58 14.70 -11.28
N ARG A 309 23.10 15.91 -11.06
CA ARG A 309 23.19 16.96 -12.09
C ARG A 309 24.28 16.67 -13.13
N TYR A 310 25.37 16.05 -12.70
CA TYR A 310 26.49 15.65 -13.55
C TYR A 310 26.64 14.14 -13.48
N LEU A 311 26.80 13.51 -14.65
CA LEU A 311 26.95 12.06 -14.78
C LEU A 311 28.32 11.79 -15.37
N ASP A 312 29.05 10.88 -14.74
CA ASP A 312 30.31 10.34 -15.22
C ASP A 312 30.08 8.98 -15.91
N PHE A 313 31.16 8.38 -16.43
CA PHE A 313 31.09 7.05 -17.03
C PHE A 313 30.59 5.97 -16.06
N GLY A 314 30.93 6.10 -14.77
CA GLY A 314 30.50 5.16 -13.72
C GLY A 314 28.97 5.10 -13.59
N ALA A 315 28.27 6.23 -13.73
CA ALA A 315 26.80 6.25 -13.73
C ALA A 315 26.18 5.40 -14.85
N PHE A 316 26.77 5.40 -16.05
CA PHE A 316 26.29 4.59 -17.17
C PHE A 316 26.62 3.11 -16.98
N GLU A 317 27.79 2.79 -16.43
CA GLU A 317 28.17 1.41 -16.10
C GLU A 317 27.21 0.82 -15.06
N ALA A 318 26.89 1.56 -14.00
CA ALA A 318 25.94 1.11 -12.99
C ALA A 318 24.55 0.77 -13.57
N ILE A 319 24.06 1.57 -14.53
CA ILE A 319 22.80 1.28 -15.24
C ILE A 319 22.92 0.00 -16.06
N ARG A 320 24.04 -0.20 -16.77
CA ARG A 320 24.28 -1.43 -17.55
C ARG A 320 24.35 -2.66 -16.63
N ASP A 321 25.00 -2.55 -15.49
CA ASP A 321 25.11 -3.63 -14.50
C ASP A 321 23.74 -4.00 -13.95
N MET A 322 22.89 -3.02 -13.62
CA MET A 322 21.51 -3.26 -13.21
C MET A 322 20.72 -3.98 -14.32
N LYS A 323 20.86 -3.57 -15.59
CA LYS A 323 20.21 -4.25 -16.72
C LYS A 323 20.69 -5.70 -16.86
N ALA A 324 22.01 -5.92 -16.75
CA ALA A 324 22.60 -7.25 -16.86
C ALA A 324 22.08 -8.21 -15.77
N LEU A 325 21.88 -7.71 -14.54
CA LEU A 325 21.27 -8.47 -13.44
C LEU A 325 19.81 -8.86 -13.74
N ILE A 326 19.01 -7.92 -14.27
CA ILE A 326 17.63 -8.19 -14.69
C ILE A 326 17.60 -9.30 -15.75
N ASP A 327 18.47 -9.19 -16.77
CA ASP A 327 18.53 -10.15 -17.88
C ASP A 327 18.99 -11.54 -17.43
N ALA A 328 19.97 -11.59 -16.53
CA ALA A 328 20.41 -12.84 -15.93
C ALA A 328 19.28 -13.52 -15.14
N GLU A 329 18.47 -12.74 -14.41
CA GLU A 329 17.33 -13.29 -13.69
C GLU A 329 16.23 -13.82 -14.62
N ILE A 330 15.94 -13.10 -15.70
CA ILE A 330 14.98 -13.53 -16.74
C ILE A 330 15.43 -14.88 -17.32
N ARG A 331 16.69 -14.99 -17.75
CA ARG A 331 17.26 -16.25 -18.30
C ARG A 331 17.18 -17.39 -17.29
N ARG A 332 17.52 -17.14 -16.03
CA ARG A 332 17.52 -18.17 -14.97
C ARG A 332 16.14 -18.72 -14.67
N LYS A 333 15.10 -17.86 -14.66
CA LYS A 333 13.74 -18.28 -14.31
C LYS A 333 13.00 -18.97 -15.45
N GLY A 334 13.40 -18.79 -16.70
CA GLY A 334 12.87 -19.49 -17.88
C GLY A 334 11.37 -19.26 -18.18
N ASN A 335 10.64 -18.52 -17.32
CA ASN A 335 9.21 -18.31 -17.44
C ASN A 335 8.92 -17.02 -18.21
N VAL A 336 9.01 -17.11 -19.54
CA VAL A 336 8.80 -15.98 -20.47
C VAL A 336 7.41 -15.36 -20.31
N HIS A 337 6.41 -16.11 -19.85
CA HIS A 337 5.03 -15.66 -19.68
C HIS A 337 4.75 -14.97 -18.33
N ASN A 338 5.77 -14.73 -17.50
CA ASN A 338 5.58 -13.99 -16.26
C ASN A 338 5.37 -12.49 -16.55
N ILE A 339 4.15 -11.98 -16.31
CA ILE A 339 3.76 -10.58 -16.58
C ILE A 339 4.72 -9.55 -15.94
N LYS A 340 5.27 -9.84 -14.75
CA LYS A 340 6.15 -8.90 -14.03
C LYS A 340 7.61 -9.09 -14.40
N LEU A 341 8.08 -10.34 -14.38
CA LEU A 341 9.50 -10.68 -14.39
C LEU A 341 10.00 -11.21 -15.72
N GLY A 342 9.13 -11.59 -16.65
CA GLY A 342 9.49 -12.08 -17.98
C GLY A 342 9.98 -10.97 -18.90
N SER A 343 10.50 -11.36 -20.06
CA SER A 343 10.91 -10.44 -21.13
C SER A 343 9.69 -9.62 -21.60
N GLY A 344 9.86 -8.30 -21.73
CA GLY A 344 8.78 -7.35 -22.01
C GLY A 344 7.82 -7.10 -20.84
N GLY A 345 8.11 -7.64 -19.65
CA GLY A 345 7.26 -7.51 -18.48
C GLY A 345 7.31 -6.14 -17.82
N ILE A 346 6.44 -5.94 -16.82
CA ILE A 346 6.30 -4.67 -16.07
C ILE A 346 7.65 -4.12 -15.59
N ARG A 347 8.53 -4.99 -15.07
CA ARG A 347 9.83 -4.56 -14.54
C ARG A 347 10.75 -3.97 -15.59
N GLU A 348 10.73 -4.49 -16.82
CA GLU A 348 11.57 -3.93 -17.90
C GLU A 348 11.04 -2.56 -18.33
N ILE A 349 9.72 -2.39 -18.39
CA ILE A 349 9.08 -1.09 -18.69
C ILE A 349 9.44 -0.06 -17.61
N GLU A 350 9.34 -0.43 -16.33
CA GLU A 350 9.78 0.40 -15.20
C GLU A 350 11.26 0.77 -15.33
N PHE A 351 12.11 -0.22 -15.66
CA PHE A 351 13.55 -0.02 -15.81
C PHE A 351 13.89 0.99 -16.92
N ILE A 352 13.23 0.89 -18.07
CA ILE A 352 13.43 1.83 -19.18
C ILE A 352 13.08 3.24 -18.74
N GLY A 353 11.87 3.46 -18.20
CA GLY A 353 11.44 4.80 -17.79
C GLY A 353 12.35 5.40 -16.71
N GLN A 354 12.62 4.64 -15.65
CA GLN A 354 13.47 5.09 -14.53
C GLN A 354 14.92 5.31 -14.91
N THR A 355 15.44 4.58 -15.90
CA THR A 355 16.78 4.85 -16.46
C THR A 355 16.86 6.29 -16.98
N PHE A 356 15.85 6.76 -17.72
CA PHE A 356 15.83 8.16 -18.15
C PHE A 356 15.70 9.13 -16.98
N GLN A 357 14.99 8.77 -15.90
CA GLN A 357 14.90 9.60 -14.71
C GLN A 357 16.25 9.73 -14.01
N LEU A 358 17.03 8.64 -13.90
CA LEU A 358 18.41 8.70 -13.38
C LEU A 358 19.32 9.54 -14.27
N LEU A 359 19.18 9.39 -15.60
CA LEU A 359 20.05 10.06 -16.56
C LEU A 359 19.73 11.55 -16.77
N ARG A 360 18.47 11.94 -16.62
CA ARG A 360 18.01 13.29 -17.01
C ARG A 360 17.31 14.04 -15.89
N GLY A 361 16.83 13.36 -14.85
CA GLY A 361 16.08 13.97 -13.76
C GLY A 361 16.85 15.03 -12.98
N GLY A 362 18.19 14.97 -12.96
CA GLY A 362 19.02 16.03 -12.35
C GLY A 362 19.02 17.36 -13.12
N SER A 363 18.79 17.31 -14.43
CA SER A 363 18.70 18.48 -15.33
C SER A 363 17.26 18.86 -15.70
N ASP A 364 16.34 17.90 -15.63
CA ASP A 364 14.94 18.05 -16.01
C ASP A 364 14.02 17.62 -14.87
N VAL A 365 13.52 18.61 -14.14
CA VAL A 365 12.67 18.40 -12.96
C VAL A 365 11.35 17.69 -13.31
N GLN A 366 10.88 17.75 -14.56
CA GLN A 366 9.65 17.06 -14.97
C GLN A 366 9.82 15.53 -14.91
N LEU A 367 11.05 15.03 -15.09
CA LEU A 367 11.37 13.61 -14.99
C LEU A 367 11.58 13.14 -13.55
N GLN A 368 11.31 13.97 -12.55
CA GLN A 368 11.30 13.57 -11.13
C GLN A 368 9.90 13.11 -10.66
N THR A 369 8.93 12.97 -11.57
CA THR A 369 7.61 12.39 -11.28
C THR A 369 7.70 10.88 -11.02
N ARG A 370 6.80 10.31 -10.22
CA ARG A 370 6.96 8.92 -9.72
C ARG A 370 6.25 7.85 -10.56
N GLY A 371 5.05 8.14 -11.06
CA GLY A 371 4.22 7.17 -11.78
C GLY A 371 4.78 6.90 -13.19
N ILE A 372 5.00 5.62 -13.52
CA ILE A 372 5.69 5.19 -14.75
C ILE A 372 4.93 5.62 -16.00
N LEU A 373 3.59 5.59 -15.98
CA LEU A 373 2.78 6.03 -17.12
C LEU A 373 3.00 7.52 -17.44
N ASN A 374 3.17 8.36 -16.41
CA ASN A 374 3.46 9.78 -16.59
C ASN A 374 4.89 9.98 -17.11
N VAL A 375 5.85 9.19 -16.61
CA VAL A 375 7.23 9.19 -17.10
C VAL A 375 7.27 8.84 -18.59
N LEU A 376 6.65 7.73 -19.00
CA LEU A 376 6.65 7.30 -20.41
C LEU A 376 6.01 8.34 -21.34
N LYS A 377 4.90 8.96 -20.92
CA LYS A 377 4.28 10.08 -21.67
C LYS A 377 5.25 11.25 -21.82
N LEU A 378 5.95 11.63 -20.75
CA LEU A 378 6.94 12.71 -20.79
C LEU A 378 8.12 12.36 -21.72
N LEU A 379 8.58 11.11 -21.70
CA LEU A 379 9.67 10.66 -22.57
C LEU A 379 9.29 10.70 -24.05
N SER A 380 8.07 10.29 -24.40
CA SER A 380 7.53 10.41 -25.76
C SER A 380 7.38 11.87 -26.18
N ASN A 381 6.74 12.71 -25.35
CA ASN A 381 6.56 14.14 -25.64
C ASN A 381 7.89 14.89 -25.83
N LYS A 382 8.94 14.49 -25.10
CA LYS A 382 10.30 15.04 -25.21
C LYS A 382 11.16 14.37 -26.28
N LYS A 383 10.61 13.41 -27.04
CA LYS A 383 11.30 12.66 -28.10
C LYS A 383 12.54 11.89 -27.62
N TYR A 384 12.55 11.47 -26.36
CA TYR A 384 13.56 10.53 -25.84
C TYR A 384 13.25 9.09 -26.27
N LEU A 385 11.97 8.79 -26.48
CA LEU A 385 11.48 7.53 -27.05
C LEU A 385 10.52 7.88 -28.20
N SER A 386 10.61 7.12 -29.29
CA SER A 386 9.81 7.29 -30.51
C SER A 386 8.38 6.80 -30.35
#